data_AF-A0A535VXI7-F1
#
_entry.id   AF-A0A535VXI7-F1
#
_cell.length_a   1.000
_cell.length_b   1.000
_cell.length_c   1.000
_cell.angle_alpha   90.00
_cell.angle_beta   90.00
_cell.angle_gamma   90.00
#
_symmetry.space_group_name_H-M   'P 1'
#
loop_
_entity.id
_entity.type
_entity.pdbx_description
1 polymer ?
#
loop_
_entity_poly.entity_id
_entity_poly.type
_entity_poly.pdbx_seq_one_letter_code
_entity_poly.pdbx_strand_id
1 'polypeptide(L)'
;MKPKTKRRSPRLPRTYSEAQLAGIKQSTSARRLTTVERLRTAIDALKAKKQEVSVQTIYDECGLRYAAIYRNPEALALFRANSTHLVAAKKQRKREPHKDQDVIPLPRDPLLSYKKPQLVARLRAAHELLQEEQQQLAVQAEVAIR
;
A
#
# COMPACT_ATOMS: atom_id res chain seq x y z
N MET A 1 -21.11 18.41 -37.65
CA MET A 1 -20.76 19.55 -36.75
C MET A 1 -21.04 19.12 -35.31
N LYS A 2 -20.05 19.11 -34.40
CA LYS A 2 -20.27 18.76 -32.98
C LYS A 2 -20.74 20.00 -32.19
N PRO A 3 -21.77 19.90 -31.33
CA PRO A 3 -22.26 21.05 -30.57
C PRO A 3 -21.23 21.49 -29.53
N LYS A 4 -20.84 22.78 -29.57
CA LYS A 4 -19.95 23.39 -28.57
C LYS A 4 -20.64 23.38 -27.20
N THR A 5 -20.11 22.61 -26.26
CA THR A 5 -20.56 22.63 -24.86
C THR A 5 -20.27 24.01 -24.26
N LYS A 6 -21.32 24.76 -23.89
CA LYS A 6 -21.17 26.05 -23.20
C LYS A 6 -20.38 25.83 -21.91
N ARG A 7 -19.21 26.45 -21.79
CA ARG A 7 -18.39 26.43 -20.56
C ARG A 7 -19.21 27.08 -19.44
N ARG A 8 -19.55 26.31 -18.40
CA ARG A 8 -20.22 26.84 -17.21
C ARG A 8 -19.29 27.83 -16.52
N SER A 9 -19.77 29.03 -16.24
CA SER A 9 -19.04 30.05 -15.49
C SER A 9 -18.71 29.54 -14.07
N PRO A 10 -17.55 29.93 -13.50
CA PRO A 10 -17.14 29.49 -12.17
C PRO A 10 -18.15 30.01 -11.13
N ARG A 11 -18.67 29.10 -10.30
CA ARG A 11 -19.57 29.46 -9.20
C ARG A 11 -18.74 30.13 -8.10
N LEU A 12 -19.10 31.35 -7.72
CA LEU A 12 -18.51 32.05 -6.58
C LEU A 12 -18.74 31.25 -5.28
N PRO A 13 -17.81 31.29 -4.32
CA PRO A 13 -17.96 30.59 -3.05
C PRO A 13 -19.16 31.14 -2.28
N ARG A 14 -20.08 30.24 -1.90
CA ARG A 14 -21.26 30.59 -1.11
C ARG A 14 -20.84 30.79 0.34
N THR A 15 -21.02 32.00 0.86
CA THR A 15 -20.81 32.31 2.28
C THR A 15 -22.05 31.88 3.08
N TYR A 16 -21.83 31.28 4.25
CA TYR A 16 -22.90 30.81 5.14
C TYR A 16 -22.75 31.50 6.49
N SER A 17 -23.87 31.77 7.17
CA SER A 17 -23.83 32.26 8.55
C SER A 17 -23.39 31.15 9.51
N GLU A 18 -22.87 31.51 10.68
CA GLU A 18 -22.42 30.54 11.68
C GLU A 18 -23.54 29.61 12.14
N ALA A 19 -24.76 30.13 12.32
CA ALA A 19 -25.94 29.33 12.66
C ALA A 19 -26.29 28.30 11.56
N GLN A 20 -26.16 28.67 10.28
CA GLN A 20 -26.36 27.73 9.16
C GLN A 20 -25.28 26.65 9.15
N LEU A 21 -24.01 27.02 9.38
CA LEU A 21 -22.92 26.06 9.46
C LEU A 21 -23.11 25.10 10.65
N ALA A 22 -23.58 25.58 11.79
CA ALA A 22 -23.90 24.76 12.96
C ALA A 22 -25.02 23.74 12.65
N GLY A 23 -26.11 24.18 12.02
CA GLY A 23 -27.20 23.29 11.62
C GLY A 23 -26.78 22.22 10.60
N ILE A 24 -25.94 22.59 9.63
CA ILE A 24 -25.36 21.63 8.67
C ILE A 24 -24.49 20.61 9.41
N LYS A 25 -23.61 21.06 10.32
CA LYS A 25 -22.77 20.16 11.11
C LYS A 25 -23.61 19.18 11.95
N GLN A 26 -24.63 19.67 12.65
CA GLN A 26 -25.52 18.84 13.47
C GLN A 26 -26.30 17.80 12.65
N SER A 27 -26.89 18.20 11.53
CA SER A 27 -27.59 17.26 10.66
C SER A 27 -26.64 16.20 10.07
N THR A 28 -25.41 16.59 9.73
CA THR A 28 -24.41 15.65 9.22
C THR A 28 -23.94 14.68 10.30
N SER A 29 -23.75 15.13 11.54
CA SER A 29 -23.37 14.26 12.65
C SER A 29 -24.49 13.28 13.01
N ALA A 30 -25.74 13.74 13.08
CA ALA A 30 -26.89 12.88 13.31
C ALA A 30 -27.01 11.79 12.21
N ARG A 31 -26.81 12.17 10.94
CA ARG A 31 -26.79 11.19 9.84
C ARG A 31 -25.65 10.18 9.95
N ARG A 32 -24.47 10.59 10.43
CA ARG A 32 -23.35 9.69 10.67
C ARG A 32 -23.66 8.70 11.79
N LEU A 33 -24.20 9.17 12.91
CA LEU A 33 -24.59 8.34 14.07
C LEU A 33 -25.66 7.31 13.69
N THR A 34 -26.73 7.74 13.02
CA THR A 34 -27.78 6.82 12.53
C THR A 34 -27.24 5.75 11.58
N THR A 35 -26.24 6.07 10.76
CA THR A 35 -25.57 5.09 9.89
C THR A 35 -24.79 4.07 10.71
N VAL A 36 -24.09 4.52 11.75
CA VAL A 36 -23.32 3.65 12.67
C VAL A 36 -24.25 2.72 13.44
N GLU A 37 -25.36 3.23 13.96
CA GLU A 37 -26.35 2.43 14.70
C GLU A 37 -26.96 1.34 13.82
N ARG A 38 -27.40 1.68 12.61
CA ARG A 38 -27.92 0.69 11.64
C ARG A 38 -26.88 -0.37 11.27
N LEU A 39 -25.61 0.02 11.16
CA LEU A 39 -24.54 -0.91 10.89
C LEU A 39 -24.30 -1.85 12.09
N ARG A 40 -24.36 -1.34 13.32
CA ARG A 40 -24.23 -2.17 14.54
C ARG A 40 -25.34 -3.20 14.62
N THR A 41 -26.60 -2.78 14.48
CA THR A 41 -27.74 -3.71 14.55
C THR A 41 -27.68 -4.78 13.45
N ALA A 42 -27.27 -4.42 12.23
CA ALA A 42 -27.05 -5.38 11.15
C ALA A 42 -25.94 -6.39 11.47
N ILE A 43 -24.80 -5.93 12.01
CA ILE A 43 -23.71 -6.81 12.42
C ILE A 43 -24.16 -7.78 13.51
N ASP A 44 -24.91 -7.29 14.50
CA ASP A 44 -25.39 -8.13 15.60
C ASP A 44 -26.40 -9.18 15.11
N ALA A 45 -27.29 -8.80 14.19
CA ALA A 45 -28.20 -9.74 13.52
C ALA A 45 -27.45 -10.81 12.71
N LEU A 46 -26.44 -10.42 11.93
CA LEU A 46 -25.61 -11.36 11.15
C LEU A 46 -24.81 -12.31 12.05
N LYS A 47 -24.29 -11.81 13.17
CA LYS A 47 -23.60 -12.64 14.18
C LYS A 47 -24.56 -13.63 14.84
N ALA A 48 -25.78 -13.22 15.17
CA ALA A 48 -26.79 -14.11 15.73
C ALA A 48 -27.16 -15.23 14.73
N LYS A 49 -27.24 -14.91 13.43
CA LYS A 49 -27.46 -15.87 12.34
C LYS A 49 -26.22 -16.72 12.00
N LYS A 50 -25.05 -16.47 12.61
CA LYS A 50 -23.74 -17.07 12.28
C LYS A 50 -23.37 -16.93 10.79
N GLN A 51 -23.85 -15.88 10.14
CA GLN A 51 -23.54 -15.59 8.75
C GLN A 51 -22.27 -14.74 8.63
N GLU A 52 -21.67 -14.76 7.45
CA GLU A 52 -20.49 -13.95 7.17
C GLU A 52 -20.85 -12.47 7.10
N VAL A 53 -20.02 -11.65 7.74
CA VAL A 53 -20.15 -10.19 7.72
C VAL A 53 -19.38 -9.67 6.50
N SER A 54 -20.10 -9.52 5.40
CA SER A 54 -19.62 -9.00 4.12
C SER A 54 -20.42 -7.75 3.74
N VAL A 55 -19.95 -7.01 2.74
CA VAL A 55 -20.65 -5.84 2.21
C VAL A 55 -22.03 -6.24 1.67
N GLN A 56 -22.11 -7.39 1.00
CA GLN A 56 -23.36 -7.87 0.41
C GLN A 56 -24.37 -8.24 1.50
N THR A 57 -23.95 -9.03 2.50
CA THR A 57 -24.85 -9.47 3.58
C THR A 57 -25.35 -8.31 4.42
N ILE A 58 -24.51 -7.28 4.66
CA ILE A 58 -24.96 -6.05 5.31
C ILE A 58 -25.98 -5.30 4.45
N TYR A 59 -25.78 -5.25 3.14
CA TYR A 59 -26.74 -4.63 2.23
C TYR A 59 -28.09 -5.38 2.25
N ASP A 60 -28.07 -6.71 2.29
CA ASP A 60 -29.28 -7.51 2.31
C ASP A 60 -30.07 -7.34 3.64
N GLU A 61 -29.38 -7.15 4.77
CA GLU A 61 -30.03 -6.97 6.09
C GLU A 61 -30.54 -5.54 6.33
N CYS A 62 -29.76 -4.50 5.99
CA CYS A 62 -30.11 -3.12 6.34
C CYS A 62 -30.16 -2.13 5.17
N GLY A 63 -29.99 -2.61 3.94
CA GLY A 63 -30.01 -1.79 2.72
C GLY A 63 -28.83 -0.82 2.60
N LEU A 64 -27.84 -0.92 3.49
CA LEU A 64 -26.75 0.05 3.57
C LEU A 64 -25.65 -0.28 2.56
N ARG A 65 -25.51 0.59 1.54
CA ARG A 65 -24.45 0.45 0.54
C ARG A 65 -23.07 0.73 1.13
N TYR A 66 -22.05 0.08 0.57
CA TYR A 66 -20.65 0.32 0.94
C TYR A 66 -20.24 1.78 0.90
N ALA A 67 -20.73 2.57 -0.08
CA ALA A 67 -20.41 3.98 -0.18
C ALA A 67 -20.82 4.80 1.06
N ALA A 68 -21.91 4.43 1.73
CA ALA A 68 -22.33 5.09 2.97
C ALA A 68 -21.40 4.72 4.14
N ILE A 69 -20.96 3.46 4.20
CA ILE A 69 -20.00 2.95 5.18
C ILE A 69 -18.63 3.61 4.97
N TYR A 70 -18.13 3.65 3.73
CA TYR A 70 -16.81 4.18 3.40
C TYR A 70 -16.67 5.68 3.68
N ARG A 71 -17.72 6.47 3.45
CA ARG A 71 -17.73 7.92 3.71
C ARG A 71 -17.71 8.28 5.20
N ASN A 72 -18.09 7.36 6.08
CA ASN A 72 -18.06 7.56 7.52
C ASN A 72 -16.89 6.77 8.15
N PRO A 73 -15.86 7.44 8.70
CA PRO A 73 -14.69 6.75 9.24
C PRO A 73 -15.03 5.79 10.39
N GLU A 74 -16.00 6.14 11.24
CA GLU A 74 -16.41 5.29 12.36
C GLU A 74 -17.12 4.03 11.88
N ALA A 75 -18.03 4.16 10.92
CA ALA A 75 -18.73 3.02 10.33
C ALA A 75 -17.75 2.08 9.61
N LEU A 76 -16.77 2.65 8.90
CA LEU A 76 -15.72 1.88 8.23
C LEU A 76 -14.84 1.10 9.22
N ALA A 77 -14.47 1.71 10.35
CA ALA A 77 -13.72 1.04 11.41
C ALA A 77 -14.51 -0.13 12.00
N LEU A 78 -15.80 0.08 12.29
CA LEU A 78 -16.69 -0.99 12.78
C LEU A 78 -16.83 -2.13 11.78
N PHE A 79 -17.02 -1.83 10.50
CA PHE A 79 -17.07 -2.84 9.46
C PHE A 79 -15.77 -3.66 9.40
N ARG A 80 -14.61 -3.00 9.36
CA ARG A 80 -13.30 -3.68 9.29
C ARG A 80 -13.03 -4.57 10.50
N ALA A 81 -13.48 -4.17 11.69
CA ALA A 81 -13.31 -4.95 12.91
C ALA A 81 -14.15 -6.23 12.90
N ASN A 82 -15.32 -6.22 12.28
CA ASN A 82 -16.29 -7.32 12.32
C ASN A 82 -16.33 -8.16 11.03
N SER A 83 -15.78 -7.68 9.92
CA SER A 83 -15.81 -8.39 8.64
C SER A 83 -15.00 -9.69 8.68
N THR A 84 -15.62 -10.80 8.32
CA THR A 84 -15.04 -12.16 8.40
C THR A 84 -13.79 -12.29 7.53
N HIS A 85 -13.84 -11.84 6.27
CA HIS A 85 -12.72 -11.94 5.33
C HIS A 85 -11.50 -11.09 5.75
N LEU A 86 -11.69 -9.87 6.25
CA LEU A 86 -10.56 -9.02 6.66
C LEU A 86 -9.93 -9.51 7.97
N VAL A 87 -10.73 -10.04 8.90
CA VAL A 87 -10.23 -10.64 10.13
C VAL A 87 -9.46 -11.93 9.84
N ALA A 88 -9.97 -12.78 8.93
CA ALA A 88 -9.26 -13.99 8.49
C ALA A 88 -7.92 -13.65 7.81
N ALA A 89 -7.90 -12.68 6.89
CA ALA A 89 -6.66 -12.22 6.25
C ALA A 89 -5.65 -11.64 7.23
N LYS A 90 -6.10 -10.87 8.23
CA LYS A 90 -5.23 -10.35 9.30
C LYS A 90 -4.68 -11.47 10.19
N LYS A 91 -5.46 -12.53 10.44
CA LYS A 91 -5.03 -13.71 11.20
C LYS A 91 -4.02 -14.55 10.42
N GLN A 92 -4.18 -14.69 9.11
CA GLN A 92 -3.21 -15.36 8.24
C GLN A 92 -1.87 -14.59 8.17
N ARG A 93 -1.90 -13.27 7.98
CA ARG A 93 -0.68 -12.44 8.00
C ARG A 93 0.10 -12.48 9.31
N LYS A 94 -0.55 -12.76 10.43
CA LYS A 94 0.13 -12.95 11.73
C LYS A 94 0.67 -14.37 11.92
N ARG A 95 0.14 -15.35 11.19
CA ARG A 95 0.53 -16.76 11.27
C ARG A 95 1.69 -17.12 10.37
N GLU A 96 2.04 -16.24 9.45
CA GLU A 96 3.29 -16.30 8.70
C GLU A 96 4.24 -15.19 9.18
N PRO A 97 4.89 -15.32 10.34
CA PRO A 97 6.33 -15.08 10.26
C PRO A 97 6.81 -16.12 9.26
N HIS A 98 7.46 -15.68 8.20
CA HIS A 98 8.38 -16.54 7.47
C HIS A 98 9.38 -17.00 8.55
N LYS A 99 9.06 -18.10 9.24
CA LYS A 99 10.06 -18.85 9.97
C LYS A 99 10.96 -19.30 8.86
N ASP A 100 12.12 -18.66 8.82
CA ASP A 100 13.25 -19.08 8.04
C ASP A 100 13.30 -20.61 8.17
N GLN A 101 12.77 -21.29 7.15
CA GLN A 101 13.24 -22.63 6.83
C GLN A 101 14.74 -22.45 6.73
N ASP A 102 15.51 -23.40 7.25
CA ASP A 102 16.97 -23.36 7.29
C ASP A 102 17.57 -23.22 5.87
N VAL A 103 17.45 -22.02 5.29
CA VAL A 103 18.13 -21.60 4.08
C VAL A 103 19.52 -21.33 4.59
N ILE A 104 20.38 -22.34 4.46
CA ILE A 104 21.83 -22.15 4.50
C ILE A 104 22.07 -20.89 3.66
N PRO A 105 22.47 -19.76 4.26
CA PRO A 105 22.58 -18.54 3.50
C PRO A 105 23.69 -18.76 2.48
N LEU A 106 23.32 -18.94 1.22
CA LEU A 106 24.32 -18.95 0.15
C LEU A 106 25.10 -17.63 0.29
N PRO A 107 26.43 -17.67 0.35
CA PRO A 107 27.22 -16.46 0.46
C PRO A 107 26.88 -15.58 -0.74
N ARG A 108 26.27 -14.43 -0.46
CA ARG A 108 25.89 -13.46 -1.47
C ARG A 108 27.14 -13.09 -2.27
N ASP A 109 27.01 -13.06 -3.60
CA ASP A 109 28.12 -12.69 -4.48
C ASP A 109 28.73 -11.36 -4.00
N PRO A 110 30.04 -11.33 -3.65
CA PRO A 110 30.69 -10.14 -3.15
C PRO A 110 30.62 -8.97 -4.15
N LEU A 111 30.51 -9.24 -5.45
CA LEU A 111 30.37 -8.18 -6.47
C LEU A 111 29.02 -7.46 -6.35
N LEU A 112 27.99 -8.13 -5.84
CA LEU A 112 26.66 -7.55 -5.60
C LEU A 112 26.58 -6.75 -4.29
N SER A 113 27.69 -6.61 -3.56
CA SER A 113 27.81 -5.76 -2.37
C SER A 113 28.23 -4.31 -2.71
N TYR A 114 28.82 -4.09 -3.88
CA TYR A 114 29.38 -2.80 -4.27
C TYR A 114 28.40 -1.98 -5.11
N LYS A 115 28.53 -0.64 -5.01
CA LYS A 115 27.82 0.27 -5.93
C LYS A 115 28.51 0.27 -7.29
N LYS A 116 27.75 0.45 -8.38
CA LYS A 116 28.27 0.53 -9.77
C LYS A 116 29.57 1.36 -9.95
N PRO A 117 29.69 2.60 -9.42
CA PRO A 117 30.94 3.36 -9.58
C PRO A 117 32.15 2.71 -8.89
N GLN A 118 31.95 2.02 -7.76
CA GLN A 118 33.03 1.31 -7.05
C GLN A 118 33.50 0.09 -7.83
N LEU A 119 32.58 -0.63 -8.48
CA LEU A 119 32.91 -1.76 -9.37
C LEU A 119 33.75 -1.30 -10.57
N VAL A 120 33.36 -0.18 -11.20
CA VAL A 120 34.09 0.38 -12.35
C VAL A 120 35.51 0.81 -11.96
N ALA A 121 35.68 1.46 -10.80
CA ALA A 121 37.00 1.86 -10.33
C ALA A 121 37.91 0.64 -10.07
N ARG A 122 37.37 -0.41 -9.43
CA ARG A 122 38.11 -1.66 -9.20
C ARG A 122 38.48 -2.38 -10.49
N LEU A 123 37.57 -2.41 -11.45
CA LEU A 123 37.83 -3.03 -12.75
C LEU A 123 38.99 -2.32 -13.46
N ARG A 124 39.02 -0.98 -13.45
CA ARG A 124 40.11 -0.20 -14.06
C ARG A 124 41.45 -0.48 -13.38
N ALA A 125 41.49 -0.45 -12.04
CA ALA A 125 42.71 -0.74 -11.28
C ALA A 125 43.22 -2.16 -11.55
N ALA A 126 42.34 -3.16 -11.61
CA ALA A 126 42.73 -4.53 -11.94
C ALA A 126 43.28 -4.65 -13.38
N HIS A 127 42.71 -3.89 -14.33
CA HIS A 127 43.22 -3.84 -15.70
C HIS A 127 44.61 -3.22 -15.78
N GLU A 128 44.88 -2.16 -15.03
CA GLU A 128 46.20 -1.51 -14.97
C GLU A 128 47.27 -2.47 -14.43
N LEU A 129 46.99 -3.18 -13.33
CA LEU A 129 47.91 -4.17 -12.77
C LEU A 129 48.23 -5.30 -13.76
N LEU A 130 47.22 -5.83 -14.46
CA LEU A 130 47.45 -6.86 -15.46
C LEU A 130 48.32 -6.36 -16.63
N GLN A 131 48.16 -5.10 -17.03
CA GLN A 131 48.99 -4.50 -18.08
C GLN A 131 50.43 -4.30 -17.61
N GLU A 132 50.63 -3.85 -16.37
CA GLU A 132 51.97 -3.71 -15.77
C GLU A 132 52.69 -5.06 -15.66
N GLU A 133 52.00 -6.11 -15.19
CA GLU A 133 52.57 -7.47 -15.12
C GLU A 133 52.93 -8.00 -16.51
N GLN A 134 52.08 -7.79 -17.52
CA GLN A 134 52.36 -8.18 -18.90
C GLN A 134 53.57 -7.45 -19.48
N GLN A 135 53.71 -6.16 -19.20
CA GLN A 135 54.87 -5.38 -19.62
C GLN A 135 56.15 -5.85 -18.94
N GLN A 136 56.10 -6.16 -17.65
CA GLN A 136 57.24 -6.70 -16.91
C GLN A 136 57.66 -8.07 -17.46
N LEU A 137 56.71 -8.96 -17.74
CA LEU A 137 56.98 -10.26 -18.35
C LEU A 137 57.58 -10.12 -19.76
N ALA A 138 57.08 -9.17 -20.56
CA ALA A 138 57.63 -8.90 -21.90
C ALA A 138 59.09 -8.40 -21.81
N VAL A 139 59.38 -7.47 -20.91
CA VAL A 139 60.75 -6.97 -20.68
C VAL A 139 61.67 -8.10 -20.19
N GLN A 140 61.22 -8.95 -19.28
CA GLN A 140 62.00 -10.10 -18.81
C GLN A 140 62.26 -11.11 -19.94
N ALA A 141 61.26 -11.37 -20.80
CA ALA A 141 61.42 -12.25 -21.95
C ALA A 141 62.42 -11.67 -22.97
N GLU A 142 62.38 -10.37 -23.24
CA GLU A 142 63.35 -9.70 -24.12
C GLU A 142 64.78 -9.75 -23.57
N VAL A 143 64.95 -9.61 -22.25
CA VAL A 143 66.26 -9.73 -21.59
C VAL A 143 66.78 -11.17 -21.64
N ALA A 144 65.90 -12.18 -21.51
CA ALA A 144 66.30 -13.59 -21.54
C ALA A 144 66.65 -14.12 -22.94
N ILE A 145 66.21 -13.44 -24.00
CA ILE A 145 66.50 -13.80 -25.41
C ILE A 145 67.83 -13.18 -25.89
N ARG A 146 68.36 -12.17 -25.19
CA ARG A 146 69.68 -11.57 -25.44
C ARG A 146 70.80 -12.32 -24.73
#